data_AF-A0A1I4JIU6-F1
#
_entry.id   AF-A0A1I4JIU6-F1
#
_cell.length_a   1.000
_cell.length_b   1.000
_cell.length_c   1.000
_cell.angle_alpha   90.00
_cell.angle_beta   90.00
_cell.angle_gamma   90.00
#
_symmetry.space_group_name_H-M   'P 1'
#
loop_
_entity.id
_entity.type
_entity.pdbx_description
1 polymer ?
#
loop_
_entity_poly.entity_id
_entity_poly.type
_entity_poly.pdbx_seq_one_letter_code
_entity_poly.pdbx_strand_id
1 'polypeptide(L)'
;KELKNCFKQNSSKKAIEKFKNYLEDYDSIPEVLMQFVNKHVLNHFKRYIEYLDDENIEKTSNKVENYYRQTNPEKIKKTYKTKNGILTFLDYQMKNWTKNHIKIK
;
A
#
# COMPACT_ATOMS: atom_id res chain seq x y z
N LYS A 1 20.27 11.74 9.22
CA LYS A 1 19.64 10.39 9.36
C LYS A 1 18.47 10.30 8.39
N GLU A 2 18.21 9.16 7.74
CA GLU A 2 17.08 9.03 6.81
C GLU A 2 15.98 8.13 7.35
N LEU A 3 14.73 8.57 7.25
CA LEU A 3 13.53 7.82 7.66
C LEU A 3 13.45 6.42 7.00
N LYS A 4 13.88 6.31 5.73
CA LYS A 4 13.87 5.02 4.99
C LYS A 4 14.66 3.92 5.70
N ASN A 5 15.67 4.29 6.49
CA ASN A 5 16.51 3.33 7.18
C ASN A 5 15.78 2.63 8.32
N CYS A 6 14.74 3.24 8.90
CA CYS A 6 13.88 2.62 9.92
C CYS A 6 13.19 1.36 9.36
N PHE A 7 12.90 1.33 8.06
CA PHE A 7 12.23 0.21 7.39
C PHE A 7 13.19 -0.81 6.74
N LYS A 8 14.50 -0.58 6.78
CA LYS A 8 15.52 -1.50 6.22
C LYS A 8 16.20 -2.31 7.33
N GLN A 9 15.42 -2.84 8.27
CA GLN A 9 15.93 -3.59 9.41
C GLN A 9 15.56 -5.07 9.29
N ASN A 10 16.21 -5.92 10.09
CA ASN A 10 16.00 -7.38 10.07
C ASN A 10 14.97 -7.85 11.10
N SER A 11 14.47 -6.95 11.96
CA SER A 11 13.43 -7.26 12.95
C SER A 11 12.68 -6.00 13.35
N SER A 12 11.43 -6.16 13.79
CA SER A 12 10.61 -5.04 14.26
C SER A 12 11.26 -4.28 15.43
N LYS A 13 11.89 -5.00 16.36
CA LYS A 13 12.58 -4.42 17.53
C LYS A 13 13.67 -3.44 17.10
N LYS A 14 14.52 -3.83 16.14
CA LYS A 14 15.57 -2.95 15.59
C LYS A 14 14.97 -1.77 14.83
N ALA A 15 13.86 -1.98 14.12
CA ALA A 15 13.16 -0.90 13.41
C ALA A 15 12.61 0.15 14.39
N ILE A 16 12.01 -0.27 15.51
CA ILE A 16 11.48 0.62 16.56
C ILE A 16 12.61 1.42 17.20
N GLU A 17 13.70 0.77 17.59
CA GLU A 17 14.86 1.44 18.19
C GLU A 17 15.43 2.51 17.24
N LYS A 18 15.59 2.16 15.97
CA LYS A 18 16.09 3.09 14.96
C LYS A 18 15.13 4.25 14.68
N PHE A 19 13.83 4.02 14.78
CA PHE A 19 12.82 5.07 14.66
C PHE A 19 12.82 6.00 15.88
N LYS A 20 13.00 5.48 17.10
CA LYS A 20 13.20 6.32 18.29
C LYS A 20 14.43 7.21 18.14
N ASN A 21 15.58 6.63 17.75
CA ASN A 21 16.82 7.38 17.52
C ASN A 21 16.72 8.40 16.36
N TYR A 22 15.78 8.19 15.44
CA TYR A 22 15.46 9.15 14.39
C TYR A 22 14.66 10.33 14.96
N LEU A 23 13.68 10.07 15.82
CA LEU A 23 12.85 11.09 16.46
C LEU A 23 13.58 11.87 17.57
N GLU A 24 14.60 11.30 18.21
CA GLU A 24 15.44 12.00 19.19
C GLU A 24 16.16 13.23 18.60
N ASP A 25 16.38 13.24 17.29
CA ASP A 25 17.02 14.33 16.55
C ASP A 25 15.96 15.22 15.89
N TYR A 26 14.89 15.53 16.63
CA TYR A 26 13.67 16.16 16.14
C TYR A 26 13.94 17.47 15.39
N ASP A 27 14.78 18.32 15.96
CA ASP A 27 15.08 19.67 15.46
C ASP A 27 15.93 19.67 14.17
N SER A 28 16.61 18.55 13.89
CA SER A 28 17.38 18.39 12.65
C SER A 28 16.52 18.01 11.44
N ILE A 29 15.28 17.58 11.68
CA ILE A 29 14.39 17.07 10.64
C ILE A 29 13.58 18.25 10.08
N PRO A 30 13.59 18.45 8.74
CA PRO A 30 12.73 19.45 8.11
C PRO A 30 11.27 19.34 8.55
N GLU A 31 10.67 20.47 8.91
CA GLU A 31 9.32 20.52 9.48
C GLU A 31 8.28 19.79 8.62
N VAL A 32 8.38 19.94 7.30
CA VAL A 32 7.50 19.25 6.33
C VAL A 32 7.56 17.72 6.49
N LEU A 33 8.75 17.16 6.68
CA LEU A 33 8.93 15.73 6.92
C LEU A 33 8.37 15.33 8.27
N MET A 34 8.53 16.17 9.29
CA MET A 34 8.02 15.90 10.63
C MET A 34 6.49 15.93 10.67
N GLN A 35 5.85 16.89 9.99
CA GLN A 35 4.39 16.93 9.83
C GLN A 35 3.87 15.64 9.17
N PHE A 36 4.57 15.15 8.13
CA PHE A 36 4.25 13.86 7.51
C PHE A 36 4.42 12.69 8.48
N VAL A 37 5.54 12.64 9.20
CA VAL A 37 5.84 11.57 10.16
C VAL A 37 4.78 11.54 11.26
N ASN A 38 4.44 12.68 11.86
CA ASN A 38 3.43 12.77 12.92
C ASN A 38 2.04 12.36 12.42
N LYS A 39 1.65 12.78 11.22
CA LYS A 39 0.32 12.52 10.67
C LYS A 39 0.14 11.08 10.18
N HIS A 40 1.15 10.52 9.52
CA HIS A 40 1.01 9.27 8.77
C HIS A 40 1.83 8.10 9.32
N VAL A 41 2.99 8.38 9.93
CA VAL A 41 3.94 7.33 10.30
C VAL A 41 3.83 6.98 11.78
N LEU A 42 3.77 7.96 12.68
CA LEU A 42 3.86 7.77 14.12
C LEU A 42 2.81 6.76 14.65
N ASN A 43 1.54 6.97 14.29
CA ASN A 43 0.42 6.15 14.76
C ASN A 43 0.36 4.76 14.11
N HIS A 44 1.00 4.59 12.95
CA HIS A 44 0.92 3.37 12.15
C HIS A 44 2.26 2.65 12.02
N PHE A 45 3.31 3.12 12.71
CA PHE A 45 4.67 2.63 12.53
C PHE A 45 4.77 1.13 12.78
N LYS A 46 4.13 0.64 13.86
CA LYS A 46 4.10 -0.79 14.20
C LYS A 46 3.51 -1.63 13.07
N ARG A 47 2.41 -1.18 12.47
CA ARG A 47 1.76 -1.85 11.32
C ARG A 47 2.69 -1.87 10.10
N TYR A 48 3.46 -0.81 9.88
CA TYR A 48 4.37 -0.74 8.74
C TYR A 48 5.61 -1.64 8.86
N ILE A 49 5.93 -2.15 10.05
CA ILE A 49 7.09 -3.01 10.29
C ILE A 49 6.70 -4.45 10.61
N GLU A 50 5.41 -4.77 10.62
CA GLU A 50 4.88 -6.09 11.00
C GLU A 50 5.39 -7.20 10.07
N TYR A 51 5.59 -6.87 8.79
CA TYR A 51 6.22 -7.74 7.79
C TYR A 51 7.66 -8.18 8.14
N LEU A 52 8.32 -7.51 9.10
CA LEU A 52 9.67 -7.90 9.53
C LEU A 52 9.65 -9.14 10.42
N ASP A 53 8.52 -9.39 11.09
CA ASP A 53 8.37 -10.51 12.03
C ASP A 53 7.42 -11.59 11.49
N ASP A 54 6.55 -11.25 10.54
CA ASP A 54 5.59 -12.18 9.92
C ASP A 54 5.87 -12.33 8.41
N GLU A 55 6.33 -13.51 8.00
CA GLU A 55 6.62 -13.85 6.59
C GLU A 55 5.36 -13.89 5.71
N ASN A 56 4.17 -14.08 6.29
CA ASN A 56 2.91 -14.06 5.54
C ASN A 56 2.51 -12.64 5.14
N ILE A 57 3.06 -11.63 5.81
CA ILE A 57 2.80 -10.23 5.50
C ILE A 57 3.88 -9.75 4.55
N GLU A 58 3.46 -9.36 3.36
CA GLU A 58 4.41 -8.80 2.41
C GLU A 58 4.87 -7.40 2.80
N LYS A 59 6.14 -7.12 2.49
CA LYS A 59 6.78 -5.81 2.71
C LYS A 59 6.06 -4.62 2.06
N THR A 60 5.24 -4.85 1.03
CA THR A 60 4.51 -3.78 0.35
C THR A 60 3.08 -4.22 0.07
N SER A 61 2.11 -3.35 0.40
CA SER A 61 0.72 -3.51 -0.04
C SER A 61 0.56 -3.29 -1.55
N ASN A 62 1.61 -2.83 -2.24
CA ASN A 62 1.59 -2.37 -3.61
C ASN A 62 1.56 -3.51 -4.63
N LYS A 63 1.49 -4.81 -4.28
CA LYS A 63 1.30 -5.84 -5.31
C LYS A 63 -0.05 -5.72 -6.00
N VAL A 64 -1.11 -5.43 -5.26
CA VAL A 64 -2.46 -5.25 -5.83
C VAL A 64 -2.52 -3.98 -6.68
N GLU A 65 -2.01 -2.87 -6.15
CA GLU A 65 -1.95 -1.60 -6.87
C GLU A 65 -1.02 -1.69 -8.09
N ASN A 66 0.16 -2.30 -7.97
CA ASN A 66 1.08 -2.51 -9.08
C ASN A 66 0.53 -3.50 -10.11
N TYR A 67 -0.18 -4.55 -9.69
CA TYR A 67 -0.92 -5.45 -10.56
C TYR A 67 -1.90 -4.64 -11.40
N TYR A 68 -2.79 -3.85 -10.79
CA TYR A 68 -3.73 -3.01 -11.53
C TYR A 68 -3.04 -1.90 -12.35
N ARG A 69 -1.88 -1.41 -11.93
CA ARG A 69 -1.10 -0.42 -12.69
C ARG A 69 -0.50 -1.03 -13.96
N GLN A 70 0.02 -2.24 -13.89
CA GLN A 70 0.73 -2.92 -14.99
C GLN A 70 -0.21 -3.72 -15.90
N THR A 71 -1.19 -4.43 -15.34
CA THR A 71 -2.05 -5.34 -16.11
C THR A 71 -3.22 -4.66 -16.79
N ASN A 72 -3.73 -3.54 -16.25
CA ASN A 72 -4.86 -2.85 -16.88
C ASN A 72 -4.37 -1.88 -17.98
N PRO A 73 -4.90 -1.98 -19.20
CA PRO A 73 -4.73 -0.96 -20.23
C PRO A 73 -5.23 0.41 -19.75
N GLU A 74 -4.51 1.48 -20.07
CA GLU A 74 -4.88 2.87 -19.75
C GLU A 74 -6.33 3.22 -20.17
N LYS A 75 -6.79 2.65 -21.29
CA LYS A 75 -8.16 2.82 -21.78
C LYS A 75 -9.22 2.32 -20.79
N ILE A 76 -8.94 1.20 -20.12
CA ILE A 76 -9.84 0.58 -19.14
C ILE A 76 -9.82 1.38 -17.82
N LYS A 77 -8.66 1.89 -17.42
CA LYS A 77 -8.51 2.76 -16.23
C LYS A 77 -9.33 4.05 -16.34
N LYS A 78 -9.43 4.65 -17.54
CA LYS A 78 -10.27 5.84 -17.78
C LYS A 78 -11.76 5.57 -17.53
N THR A 79 -12.24 4.36 -17.81
CA THR A 79 -13.63 3.96 -17.56
C THR A 79 -13.95 3.93 -16.06
N TYR A 80 -12.99 3.55 -15.20
CA TYR A 80 -13.17 3.50 -13.74
C TYR A 80 -13.13 4.84 -13.03
N LYS A 81 -12.79 5.92 -13.74
CA LYS A 81 -12.55 7.24 -13.14
C LYS A 81 -13.82 7.81 -12.49
N THR A 82 -15.00 7.30 -12.85
CA THR A 82 -16.28 7.69 -12.27
C THR A 82 -16.95 6.51 -11.57
N LYS A 83 -17.74 6.78 -10.53
CA LYS A 83 -18.51 5.74 -9.81
C LYS A 83 -19.40 4.92 -10.75
N ASN A 84 -20.06 5.58 -11.70
CA ASN A 84 -20.92 4.90 -12.68
C ASN A 84 -20.08 4.01 -13.62
N GLY A 85 -18.94 4.51 -14.09
CA GLY A 85 -18.10 3.75 -15.02
C GLY A 85 -17.48 2.49 -14.41
N ILE A 86 -17.10 2.50 -13.13
CA ILE A 86 -16.63 1.27 -12.47
C ILE A 86 -17.77 0.27 -12.24
N LEU A 87 -18.97 0.72 -11.86
CA LEU A 87 -20.14 -0.15 -11.71
C LEU A 87 -20.55 -0.79 -13.05
N THR A 88 -20.59 0.00 -14.13
CA THR A 88 -20.89 -0.50 -15.47
C THR A 88 -19.88 -1.54 -15.92
N PHE A 89 -18.59 -1.34 -15.68
CA PHE A 89 -17.58 -2.34 -16.03
C PHE A 89 -17.75 -3.64 -15.24
N LEU A 90 -17.97 -3.56 -13.92
CA LEU A 90 -18.16 -4.75 -13.09
C LEU A 90 -19.39 -5.55 -13.54
N ASP A 91 -20.48 -4.87 -13.90
CA ASP A 91 -21.67 -5.49 -14.47
C ASP A 91 -21.36 -6.22 -15.80
N TYR A 92 -20.59 -5.60 -16.70
CA TYR A 92 -20.17 -6.25 -17.95
C TYR A 92 -19.27 -7.46 -17.71
N GLN A 93 -18.31 -7.38 -16.79
CA GLN A 93 -17.43 -8.50 -16.44
C GLN A 93 -18.24 -9.66 -15.85
N MET A 94 -19.16 -9.37 -14.94
CA MET A 94 -20.05 -10.36 -14.34
C MET A 94 -20.88 -11.05 -15.43
N LYS A 95 -21.57 -10.28 -16.29
CA LYS A 95 -22.36 -10.83 -17.41
C LYS A 95 -21.54 -11.72 -18.34
N ASN A 96 -20.32 -11.29 -18.69
CA ASN A 96 -19.47 -12.04 -19.59
C ASN A 96 -18.94 -13.33 -18.94
N TRP A 97 -18.54 -13.26 -17.67
CA TRP A 97 -18.12 -14.44 -16.89
C TRP A 97 -19.26 -15.45 -16.76
N THR A 98 -20.45 -14.98 -16.38
CA THR A 98 -21.67 -15.77 -16.26
C THR A 98 -22.03 -16.45 -17.59
N LYS A 99 -21.96 -15.73 -18.71
CA LYS A 99 -22.20 -16.30 -20.05
C LYS A 99 -21.23 -17.44 -20.39
N ASN A 100 -19.95 -17.30 -20.01
CA ASN A 100 -18.90 -18.27 -20.36
C ASN A 100 -18.81 -19.45 -19.39
N HIS A 101 -19.38 -19.34 -18.18
CA HIS A 101 -19.28 -20.35 -17.11
C HIS A 101 -20.61 -20.98 -16.70
N ILE A 102 -21.76 -20.46 -17.16
CA ILE A 102 -23.00 -21.22 -17.14
C ILE A 102 -22.89 -22.32 -18.19
N LYS A 103 -22.69 -23.56 -17.74
CA LYS A 103 -22.94 -24.74 -18.57
C LYS A 103 -24.46 -24.86 -18.74
N ILE A 104 -24.96 -24.58 -19.94
CA ILE A 104 -26.32 -24.96 -20.32
C ILE A 104 -26.38 -26.49 -20.22
N LYS A 105 -27.22 -27.01 -19.32
CA LYS A 105 -27.52 -28.44 -19.18
C LYS A 105 -28.61 -28.82 -20.17
#